data_AF-A0A6C0AHR6-F1
#
_entry.id   AF-A0A6C0AHR6-F1
#
_cell.length_a   1.000
_cell.length_b   1.000
_cell.length_c   1.000
_cell.angle_alpha   90.00
_cell.angle_beta   90.00
_cell.angle_gamma   90.00
#
_symmetry.space_group_name_H-M   'P 1'
#
loop_
_entity.id
_entity.type
_entity.pdbx_description
1 polymer ?
#
loop_
_entity_poly.entity_id
_entity_poly.type
_entity_poly.pdbx_seq_one_letter_code
_entity_poly.pdbx_strand_id
1 'polypeptide(L)'
;MGLGLFGTPIYLNIKCLVFSAFVIAVWFLPHPKFWQHSIVVGFLLASLAYVLLAWYDFIFDCNDQLRPTFLGWLTGWAKPARYSKEFNELPLKFKKVVRAVDIVVLVVLLGLAFSPYVLK
;
A
#
# COMPACT_ATOMS: atom_id res chain seq x y z
N MET A 1 -0.07 33.50 -15.61
CA MET A 1 -0.53 33.49 -14.21
C MET A 1 -1.05 32.09 -13.92
N GLY A 2 -0.18 31.20 -13.41
CA GLY A 2 -0.51 29.78 -13.19
C GLY A 2 -0.97 29.57 -11.75
N LEU A 3 -2.28 29.41 -11.56
CA LEU A 3 -2.89 29.06 -10.27
C LEU A 3 -2.80 27.54 -10.07
N GLY A 4 -1.63 27.06 -9.63
CA GLY A 4 -1.49 25.76 -8.97
C GLY A 4 -1.54 25.92 -7.46
N LEU A 5 -2.10 24.94 -6.74
CA LEU A 5 -2.30 24.96 -5.26
C LEU A 5 -1.00 25.14 -4.44
N PHE A 6 0.17 25.16 -5.08
CA PHE A 6 1.49 25.39 -4.48
C PHE A 6 2.38 26.36 -5.28
N GLY A 7 1.81 27.24 -6.09
CA GLY A 7 2.59 28.27 -6.82
C GLY A 7 3.45 27.75 -7.98
N THR A 8 3.30 26.49 -8.35
CA THR A 8 3.94 25.88 -9.53
C THR A 8 3.06 26.03 -10.77
N PRO A 9 3.64 26.10 -11.99
CA PRO A 9 2.86 26.03 -13.23
C PRO A 9 2.00 24.76 -13.25
N ILE A 10 0.84 24.79 -13.89
CA ILE A 10 -0.06 23.63 -13.99
C ILE A 10 0.69 22.52 -14.76
N TYR A 11 1.25 21.55 -14.05
CA TYR A 11 1.91 20.38 -14.61
C TYR A 11 1.00 19.16 -14.44
N LEU A 12 0.97 18.29 -15.45
CA LEU A 12 0.27 17.01 -15.35
C LEU A 12 1.04 16.10 -14.39
N ASN A 13 0.53 15.94 -13.17
CA ASN A 13 1.10 14.97 -12.22
C ASN A 13 0.58 13.57 -12.55
N ILE A 14 1.35 12.80 -13.31
CA ILE A 14 1.01 11.42 -13.68
C ILE A 14 0.80 10.52 -12.44
N LYS A 15 1.38 10.83 -11.26
CA LYS A 15 1.02 10.14 -9.98
C LYS A 15 -0.46 10.25 -9.70
N CYS A 16 -1.03 11.45 -9.84
CA CYS A 16 -2.44 11.71 -9.59
C CYS A 16 -3.34 11.02 -10.63
N LEU A 17 -2.89 10.92 -11.88
CA LEU A 17 -3.64 10.24 -12.95
C LEU A 17 -3.68 8.71 -12.74
N VAL A 18 -2.55 8.11 -12.34
CA VAL A 18 -2.49 6.68 -11.99
C VAL A 18 -3.35 6.40 -10.75
N PHE A 19 -3.28 7.27 -9.74
CA PHE A 19 -4.07 7.09 -8.51
C PHE A 19 -5.57 7.30 -8.75
N SER A 20 -5.97 8.29 -9.54
CA SER A 20 -7.38 8.51 -9.87
C SER A 20 -7.95 7.36 -10.71
N ALA A 21 -7.18 6.84 -11.67
CA ALA A 21 -7.56 5.64 -12.43
C ALA A 21 -7.73 4.42 -11.51
N PHE A 22 -6.85 4.24 -10.53
CA PHE A 22 -6.98 3.18 -9.52
C PHE A 22 -8.27 3.33 -8.70
N VAL A 23 -8.58 4.54 -8.20
CA VAL A 23 -9.82 4.80 -7.44
C VAL A 23 -11.06 4.52 -8.29
N ILE A 24 -11.07 4.90 -9.56
CA ILE A 24 -12.16 4.59 -10.49
C ILE A 24 -12.31 3.08 -10.66
N ALA A 25 -11.21 2.35 -10.85
CA ALA A 25 -11.24 0.89 -10.96
C ALA A 25 -11.84 0.24 -9.70
N VAL A 26 -11.49 0.74 -8.51
CA VAL A 26 -12.04 0.27 -7.23
C VAL A 26 -13.55 0.51 -7.13
N TRP A 27 -14.04 1.65 -7.62
CA TRP A 27 -15.47 1.97 -7.61
C TRP A 27 -16.34 0.94 -8.34
N PHE A 28 -15.81 0.34 -9.42
CA PHE A 28 -16.52 -0.67 -10.21
C PHE A 28 -16.41 -2.10 -9.66
N LEU A 29 -15.67 -2.34 -8.57
CA LEU A 29 -15.55 -3.66 -7.96
C LEU A 29 -16.83 -4.07 -7.20
N PRO A 30 -17.14 -5.38 -7.15
CA PRO A 30 -18.25 -5.88 -6.36
C PRO A 30 -18.04 -5.60 -4.88
N HIS A 31 -19.10 -5.17 -4.20
CA HIS A 31 -19.05 -4.85 -2.77
C HIS A 31 -19.30 -6.10 -1.92
N PRO A 32 -18.47 -6.37 -0.90
CA PRO A 32 -18.65 -7.54 -0.04
C PRO A 32 -19.92 -7.41 0.82
N LYS A 33 -20.59 -8.54 1.04
CA LYS A 33 -21.81 -8.61 1.86
C LYS A 33 -21.55 -8.41 3.35
N PHE A 34 -20.42 -8.92 3.85
CA PHE A 34 -20.04 -8.85 5.26
C PHE A 34 -19.09 -7.68 5.50
N TRP A 35 -19.34 -6.88 6.53
CA TRP A 35 -18.47 -5.76 6.91
C TRP A 35 -17.02 -6.21 7.16
N GLN A 36 -16.82 -7.37 7.79
CA GLN A 36 -15.47 -7.91 8.03
C GLN A 36 -14.68 -8.08 6.73
N HIS A 37 -15.34 -8.54 5.67
CA HIS A 37 -14.74 -8.64 4.33
C HIS A 37 -14.48 -7.27 3.72
N SER A 38 -15.31 -6.24 3.99
CA SER A 38 -15.01 -4.86 3.59
C SER A 38 -13.69 -4.36 4.17
N ILE A 39 -13.41 -4.66 5.45
CA ILE A 39 -12.13 -4.28 6.09
C ILE A 39 -10.97 -4.99 5.40
N VAL A 40 -11.07 -6.30 5.18
CA VAL A 40 -10.01 -7.10 4.55
C VAL A 40 -9.74 -6.62 3.13
N VAL A 41 -10.79 -6.44 2.31
CA VAL A 41 -10.65 -5.92 0.95
C VAL A 41 -10.08 -4.51 0.95
N GLY A 42 -10.53 -3.63 1.85
CA GLY A 42 -9.99 -2.28 2.01
C GLY A 42 -8.48 -2.28 2.32
N PHE A 43 -8.04 -3.16 3.23
CA PHE A 43 -6.61 -3.32 3.54
C PHE A 43 -5.81 -3.82 2.33
N LEU A 44 -6.34 -4.78 1.58
CA LEU A 44 -5.68 -5.31 0.37
C LEU A 44 -5.56 -4.22 -0.71
N LEU A 45 -6.61 -3.43 -0.93
CA LEU A 45 -6.60 -2.32 -1.88
C LEU A 45 -5.61 -1.23 -1.45
N ALA A 46 -5.56 -0.88 -0.17
CA ALA A 46 -4.58 0.07 0.35
C ALA A 46 -3.13 -0.44 0.18
N SER A 47 -2.90 -1.73 0.45
CA SER A 47 -1.60 -2.37 0.25
C SER A 47 -1.19 -2.37 -1.24
N LEU A 48 -2.14 -2.67 -2.13
CA LEU A 48 -1.94 -2.63 -3.57
C LEU A 48 -1.59 -1.22 -4.06
N ALA A 49 -2.33 -0.20 -3.61
CA ALA A 49 -2.03 1.20 -3.94
C ALA A 49 -0.61 1.59 -3.50
N TYR A 50 -0.19 1.15 -2.32
CA TYR A 50 1.16 1.41 -1.79
C TYR A 50 2.26 0.74 -2.62
N VAL A 51 2.01 -0.49 -3.08
CA VAL A 51 2.93 -1.22 -3.97
C VAL A 51 3.02 -0.53 -5.34
N LEU A 52 1.88 -0.15 -5.93
CA LEU A 52 1.85 0.57 -7.22
C LEU A 52 2.60 1.89 -7.13
N LEU A 53 2.48 2.61 -6.02
CA LEU A 53 3.17 3.88 -5.81
C LEU A 53 4.69 3.67 -5.67
N ALA A 54 5.14 2.61 -5.00
CA ALA A 54 6.57 2.26 -4.95
C ALA A 54 7.13 1.90 -6.33
N TRP A 55 6.35 1.20 -7.17
CA TRP A 55 6.73 0.92 -8.57
C TRP A 55 6.75 2.16 -9.43
N TYR A 56 5.77 3.05 -9.26
CA TYR A 56 5.75 4.33 -9.92
C TYR A 56 7.04 5.11 -9.62
N ASP A 57 7.43 5.24 -8.34
CA ASP A 57 8.61 6.00 -7.95
C ASP A 57 9.89 5.41 -8.54
N PHE A 58 9.95 4.08 -8.68
CA PHE A 58 11.05 3.35 -9.29
C PHE A 58 11.11 3.53 -10.82
N ILE A 59 9.97 3.41 -11.52
CA ILE A 59 9.91 3.50 -13.00
C ILE A 59 10.25 4.92 -13.48
N PHE A 60 9.79 5.94 -12.75
CA PHE A 60 9.99 7.35 -13.11
C PHE A 60 11.21 7.98 -12.42
N ASP A 61 12.05 7.18 -11.77
CA ASP A 61 13.25 7.60 -11.02
C ASP A 61 13.02 8.88 -10.20
N CYS A 62 11.96 8.86 -9.38
CA CYS A 62 11.60 10.01 -8.58
C CYS A 62 12.70 10.30 -7.54
N ASN A 63 12.96 11.58 -7.29
CA ASN A 63 13.94 12.00 -6.28
C ASN A 63 13.52 11.62 -4.84
N ASP A 64 12.21 11.62 -4.57
CA ASP A 64 11.64 11.15 -3.31
C ASP A 64 10.92 9.82 -3.55
N GLN A 65 11.49 8.75 -2.99
CA GLN A 65 11.05 7.37 -3.18
C GLN A 65 10.58 6.76 -1.86
N LEU A 66 9.57 5.89 -1.94
CA LEU A 66 9.07 5.16 -0.77
C LEU A 66 10.15 4.29 -0.11
N ARG A 67 10.47 4.66 1.13
CA ARG A 67 11.38 3.93 2.01
C ARG A 67 10.70 2.73 2.70
N PRO A 68 11.49 1.83 3.32
CA PRO A 68 10.96 0.73 4.12
C PRO A 68 9.94 1.16 5.19
N THR A 69 8.79 0.49 5.21
CA THR A 69 7.66 0.80 6.10
C THR A 69 7.29 -0.35 7.04
N PHE A 70 6.40 -0.09 8.00
CA PHE A 70 5.94 -1.08 8.99
C PHE A 70 5.26 -2.32 8.40
N LEU A 71 4.74 -2.27 7.17
CA LEU A 71 4.20 -3.42 6.41
C LEU A 71 5.20 -4.04 5.42
N GLY A 72 6.49 -3.84 5.69
CA GLY A 72 7.56 -4.15 4.76
C GLY A 72 7.82 -5.64 4.58
N TRP A 73 7.50 -6.48 5.55
CA TRP A 73 7.69 -7.93 5.42
C TRP A 73 6.51 -8.58 4.68
N LEU A 74 5.28 -8.10 4.86
CA LEU A 74 4.08 -8.57 4.12
C LEU A 74 4.06 -8.17 2.65
N THR A 75 4.40 -6.91 2.35
CA THR A 75 4.26 -6.33 0.99
C THR A 75 5.60 -6.19 0.26
N GLY A 76 6.72 -6.40 0.95
CA GLY A 76 8.06 -6.13 0.40
C GLY A 76 8.42 -6.98 -0.82
N TRP A 77 7.88 -8.19 -0.93
CA TRP A 77 8.12 -9.06 -2.08
C TRP A 77 7.48 -8.53 -3.38
N ALA A 78 6.41 -7.75 -3.28
CA ALA A 78 5.73 -7.15 -4.42
C ALA A 78 6.31 -5.77 -4.80
N LYS A 79 7.22 -5.23 -4.00
CA LYS A 79 7.90 -3.94 -4.23
C LYS A 79 9.18 -4.11 -5.06
N PRO A 80 9.68 -3.04 -5.71
CA PRO A 80 10.88 -3.11 -6.56
C PRO A 80 12.14 -3.54 -5.79
N ALA A 81 13.11 -4.12 -6.49
CA ALA A 81 14.30 -4.76 -5.89
C ALA A 81 15.14 -3.83 -4.99
N ARG A 82 15.14 -2.52 -5.26
CA ARG A 82 15.79 -1.51 -4.40
C ARG A 82 15.22 -1.49 -2.99
N TYR A 83 13.89 -1.57 -2.86
CA TYR A 83 13.21 -1.61 -1.56
C TYR A 83 13.71 -2.78 -0.70
N SER A 84 13.89 -3.96 -1.32
CA SER A 84 14.43 -5.14 -0.65
C SER A 84 15.86 -4.95 -0.15
N LYS A 85 16.71 -4.22 -0.90
CA LYS A 85 18.07 -3.88 -0.47
C LYS A 85 18.04 -2.96 0.76
N GLU A 86 17.29 -1.86 0.68
CA GLU A 86 17.15 -0.91 1.79
C GLU A 86 16.52 -1.57 3.03
N PHE A 87 15.55 -2.46 2.84
CA PHE A 87 14.96 -3.25 3.93
C PHE A 87 15.99 -4.18 4.58
N ASN A 88 16.89 -4.76 3.79
CA ASN A 88 17.96 -5.63 4.30
C ASN A 88 19.07 -4.86 5.02
N GLU A 89 19.26 -3.59 4.71
CA GLU A 89 20.22 -2.71 5.40
C GLU A 89 19.67 -2.18 6.75
N LEU A 90 18.37 -2.31 7.01
CA LEU A 90 17.78 -1.86 8.28
C LEU A 90 18.37 -2.57 9.51
N PRO A 91 18.45 -1.87 10.67
CA PRO A 91 18.89 -2.49 11.90
C PRO A 91 17.97 -3.65 12.31
N LEU A 92 18.56 -4.70 12.89
CA LEU A 92 17.82 -5.90 13.32
C LEU A 92 16.66 -5.58 14.28
N LYS A 93 16.77 -4.52 15.09
CA LYS A 93 15.68 -4.05 15.96
C LYS A 93 14.43 -3.68 15.17
N PHE A 94 14.57 -2.89 14.10
CA PHE A 94 13.44 -2.48 13.27
C PHE A 94 12.85 -3.67 12.49
N LYS A 95 13.69 -4.58 11.97
CA LYS A 95 13.19 -5.80 11.31
C LYS A 95 12.33 -6.66 12.23
N LYS A 96 12.70 -6.77 13.51
CA LYS A 96 11.89 -7.49 14.52
C LYS A 96 10.56 -6.79 14.77
N VAL A 97 10.55 -5.46 14.89
CA VAL A 97 9.32 -4.67 15.08
C VAL A 97 8.40 -4.80 13.86
N VAL A 98 8.93 -4.62 12.65
CA VAL A 98 8.17 -4.79 11.40
C VAL A 98 7.56 -6.19 11.34
N ARG A 99 8.35 -7.23 11.63
CA ARG A 99 7.83 -8.61 11.65
C ARG A 99 6.72 -8.80 12.69
N ALA A 100 6.87 -8.23 13.89
CA ALA A 100 5.86 -8.36 14.94
C ALA A 100 4.55 -7.67 14.53
N VAL A 101 4.63 -6.45 14.00
CA VAL A 101 3.47 -5.72 13.47
C VAL A 101 2.80 -6.52 12.35
N ASP A 102 3.59 -7.04 11.41
CA ASP A 102 3.08 -7.80 10.28
C ASP A 102 2.38 -9.09 10.68
N ILE A 103 2.91 -9.81 11.67
CA ILE A 103 2.25 -11.01 12.22
C ILE A 103 0.93 -10.64 12.88
N VAL A 104 0.89 -9.59 13.71
CA VAL A 104 -0.34 -9.14 14.38
C VAL A 104 -1.40 -8.76 13.35
N VAL A 105 -1.01 -7.97 12.33
CA VAL A 105 -1.91 -7.57 11.25
C VAL A 105 -2.43 -8.79 10.50
N LEU A 106 -1.56 -9.75 10.16
CA LEU A 106 -1.96 -10.97 9.46
C LEU A 106 -2.94 -11.81 10.29
N VAL A 107 -2.71 -11.97 11.59
CA VAL A 107 -3.62 -12.70 12.49
C VAL A 107 -4.98 -12.01 12.55
N VAL A 108 -5.02 -10.68 12.66
CA VAL A 108 -6.28 -9.90 12.67
C VAL A 108 -7.02 -10.05 11.34
N LEU A 109 -6.32 -9.95 10.20
CA LEU A 109 -6.93 -10.09 8.88
C LEU A 109 -7.49 -11.49 8.64
N LEU A 110 -6.77 -12.54 9.06
CA LEU A 110 -7.29 -13.92 9.01
C LEU A 110 -8.50 -14.07 9.92
N GLY A 111 -8.45 -13.54 11.14
CA GLY A 111 -9.59 -13.52 12.06
C GLY A 111 -10.82 -12.87 11.43
N LEU A 112 -10.67 -11.69 10.82
CA LEU A 112 -11.76 -11.00 10.14
C LEU A 112 -12.28 -11.77 8.92
N ALA A 113 -11.38 -12.34 8.10
CA ALA A 113 -11.75 -13.11 6.92
C ALA A 113 -12.61 -14.34 7.26
N PHE A 114 -12.29 -15.05 8.34
CA PHE A 114 -12.97 -16.28 8.74
C PHE A 114 -14.08 -16.10 9.77
N SER A 115 -14.08 -14.99 10.53
CA SER A 115 -15.09 -14.71 11.57
C SER A 115 -16.55 -14.88 11.12
N PRO A 116 -17.02 -14.40 9.94
CA PRO A 116 -18.43 -14.55 9.55
C PRO A 116 -18.82 -16.00 9.22
N TYR A 117 -17.85 -16.91 9.07
CA TYR A 117 -18.11 -18.33 8.79
C TYR A 117 -18.08 -19.20 10.04
N VAL A 118 -17.34 -18.77 11.08
CA VAL A 118 -17.17 -19.50 12.34
C VAL A 118 -18.13 -19.01 13.42
N LEU A 119 -18.30 -17.69 13.52
CA LEU A 119 -19.23 -17.04 14.42
C LEU A 119 -20.53 -16.79 13.63
N LYS A 120 -21.36 -17.83 13.56
CA LYS A 120 -22.72 -17.71 13.01
C LYS A 120 -23.61 -16.86 13.91
#